data_AF-A0A8X6HDX8-F1
#
_entry.id   AF-A0A8X6HDX8-F1
#
_cell.length_a   1.000
_cell.length_b   1.000
_cell.length_c   1.000
_cell.angle_alpha   90.00
_cell.angle_beta   90.00
_cell.angle_gamma   90.00
#
_symmetry.space_group_name_H-M   'P 1'
#
loop_
_entity.id
_entity.type
_entity.pdbx_description
1 polymer ?
#
loop_
_entity_poly.entity_id
_entity_poly.type
_entity_poly.pdbx_seq_one_letter_code
_entity_poly.pdbx_strand_id
1 'polypeptide(L)' 'MLCRKIQRRKSSLQDLYKIYQMLKMVPMLVEALTKDFPHRCVEEIFVSDFQGIMDDCEKFVDMISQTLDFDAIEIKNLL' A
#
# COMPACT_ATOMS: atom_id res chain seq x y z
N MET A 1 -12.80 4.94 3.96
CA MET A 1 -12.93 5.29 5.40
C MET A 1 -11.60 5.75 6.03
N LEU A 2 -10.45 5.13 5.68
CA LEU A 2 -9.13 5.53 6.22
C LEU A 2 -8.64 6.90 5.73
N CYS A 3 -8.75 7.20 4.43
CA CYS A 3 -8.34 8.50 3.90
C CYS A 3 -9.11 9.67 4.56
N ARG A 4 -10.41 9.49 4.84
CA ARG A 4 -11.19 10.49 5.61
C ARG A 4 -10.70 10.66 7.05
N LYS A 5 -10.20 9.59 7.69
CA LYS A 5 -9.59 9.69 9.04
C LYS A 5 -8.29 10.47 9.00
N ILE A 6 -7.44 10.23 7.99
CA ILE A 6 -6.19 10.99 7.77
C ILE A 6 -6.52 12.47 7.56
N GLN A 7 -7.46 12.78 6.65
CA GLN A 7 -7.89 14.15 6.38
C GLN A 7 -8.39 14.87 7.64
N ARG A 8 -9.10 14.16 8.53
CA ARG A 8 -9.61 14.70 9.80
C ARG A 8 -8.58 14.69 10.94
N ARG A 9 -7.34 14.25 10.71
CA ARG A 9 -6.30 14.03 11.73
C ARG A 9 -6.76 13.11 12.88
N LYS A 10 -7.59 12.11 12.57
CA LYS A 10 -8.13 11.10 13.50
C LYS A 10 -7.67 9.67 13.17
N SER A 11 -6.59 9.52 12.39
CA SER A 11 -6.00 8.22 12.06
C SER A 11 -5.05 7.75 13.16
N SER A 12 -5.16 6.49 13.57
CA SER A 12 -4.17 5.85 14.45
C SER A 12 -2.97 5.30 13.66
N LEU A 13 -1.87 4.94 14.35
CA LEU A 13 -0.75 4.22 13.72
C LEU A 13 -1.20 2.92 13.05
N GLN A 14 -2.18 2.22 13.63
CA GLN A 14 -2.77 1.02 13.03
C GLN A 14 -3.51 1.33 11.71
N ASP A 15 -4.21 2.46 11.63
CA ASP A 15 -4.86 2.89 10.39
C ASP A 15 -3.81 3.18 9.30
N LEU A 16 -2.66 3.78 9.66
CA LEU A 16 -1.55 4.04 8.73
C LEU A 16 -0.86 2.75 8.29
N TYR A 17 -0.63 1.82 9.23
CA TYR A 17 -0.06 0.50 8.94
C TYR A 17 -0.94 -0.31 7.97
N LYS A 18 -2.26 -0.25 8.08
CA LYS A 18 -3.18 -0.91 7.12
C LYS A 18 -3.03 -0.35 5.70
N ILE A 19 -2.84 0.96 5.56
CA ILE A 19 -2.61 1.59 4.25
C ILE A 19 -1.26 1.15 3.70
N TYR A 20 -0.22 1.16 4.55
CA TYR A 20 1.10 0.66 4.18
C TYR A 20 1.06 -0.78 3.67
N GLN A 21 0.38 -1.68 4.39
CA GLN A 21 0.22 -3.08 3.97
C GLN A 21 -0.50 -3.18 2.62
N MET A 22 -1.57 -2.41 2.41
CA MET A 22 -2.28 -2.39 1.13
C MET A 22 -1.37 -1.95 -0.02
N LEU A 23 -0.58 -0.88 0.18
CA LEU A 23 0.36 -0.39 -0.83
C LEU A 23 1.47 -1.42 -1.13
N LYS A 24 1.95 -2.15 -0.12
CA LYS A 24 2.94 -3.22 -0.32
C LYS A 24 2.41 -4.41 -1.12
N MET A 25 1.08 -4.60 -1.22
CA MET A 25 0.49 -5.66 -2.06
C MET A 25 0.32 -5.25 -3.52
N VAL A 26 0.28 -3.95 -3.84
CA VAL A 26 0.03 -3.45 -5.20
C VAL A 26 1.05 -3.97 -6.21
N PRO A 27 2.37 -4.07 -5.92
CA PRO A 27 3.33 -4.65 -6.85
C PRO A 27 3.01 -6.10 -7.24
N MET A 28 2.56 -6.92 -6.28
CA MET A 28 2.16 -8.31 -6.54
C MET A 28 0.91 -8.36 -7.42
N LEU A 29 -0.03 -7.44 -7.22
CA LEU A 29 -1.21 -7.32 -8.07
C LEU A 29 -0.84 -6.90 -9.49
N VAL A 30 0.07 -5.93 -9.64
CA VAL A 30 0.58 -5.51 -10.95
C VAL A 30 1.24 -6.68 -11.67
N GLU A 31 2.11 -7.43 -10.99
CA GLU A 31 2.76 -8.62 -11.56
C GLU A 31 1.72 -9.65 -12.04
N ALA A 32 0.71 -9.96 -11.21
CA ALA A 32 -0.34 -10.91 -11.56
C ALA A 32 -1.17 -10.41 -12.76
N LEU A 33 -1.54 -9.13 -12.80
CA LEU A 33 -2.28 -8.54 -13.92
C LEU A 33 -1.46 -8.60 -15.22
N THR A 34 -0.18 -8.26 -15.18
CA THR A 34 0.70 -8.29 -16.35
C THR A 34 0.92 -9.72 -16.86
N LYS A 35 1.06 -10.70 -15.95
CA LYS A 35 1.36 -12.08 -16.30
C LYS A 35 0.13 -12.86 -16.77
N ASP A 36 -0.98 -12.76 -16.05
CA ASP A 36 -2.16 -13.60 -16.26
C ASP A 36 -3.17 -12.94 -17.23
N PHE A 37 -3.09 -11.61 -17.42
CA PHE A 37 -3.97 -10.84 -18.30
C PHE A 37 -3.19 -9.90 -19.23
N PRO A 38 -2.45 -10.42 -20.22
CA PRO A 38 -1.56 -9.65 -21.11
C PRO A 38 -2.33 -8.86 -22.19
N HIS A 39 -3.50 -8.32 -21.85
CA HIS A 39 -4.29 -7.48 -22.73
C HIS A 39 -3.84 -6.03 -22.57
N ARG A 40 -3.56 -5.35 -23.68
CA ARG A 40 -3.15 -3.93 -23.71
C ARG A 40 -4.08 -3.01 -22.90
N CYS A 41 -5.39 -3.27 -22.91
CA CYS A 41 -6.37 -2.54 -22.12
C CYS A 41 -6.14 -2.67 -20.61
N VAL A 42 -5.73 -3.86 -20.14
CA VAL A 42 -5.42 -4.09 -18.72
C VAL A 42 -4.14 -3.33 -18.32
N GLU A 43 -3.14 -3.34 -19.20
CA GLU A 43 -1.89 -2.62 -18.99
C GLU A 43 -2.11 -1.10 -18.93
N GLU A 44 -2.79 -0.53 -19.93
CA GLU A 44 -2.99 0.91 -20.04
C GLU A 44 -3.93 1.47 -18.96
N ILE A 45 -4.97 0.72 -18.54
CA ILE A 45 -5.96 1.20 -17.58
C ILE A 45 -5.58 0.87 -16.14
N PHE A 46 -5.08 -0.35 -15.87
CA PHE A 46 -4.84 -0.78 -14.49
C PHE A 46 -3.37 -0.68 -14.11
N VAL A 47 -2.47 -1.25 -14.91
CA VAL A 47 -1.04 -1.31 -14.53
C VAL A 47 -0.44 0.09 -14.47
N SER A 48 -0.70 0.93 -15.48
CA SER A 48 -0.24 2.33 -15.49
C SER A 48 -0.78 3.12 -14.30
N ASP A 49 -2.08 3.01 -14.00
CA ASP A 49 -2.71 3.72 -12.89
C ASP A 49 -2.15 3.26 -11.53
N PHE A 50 -1.97 1.95 -11.34
CA PHE A 50 -1.39 1.41 -10.12
C PHE A 50 0.07 1.83 -9.93
N GLN A 51 0.86 1.88 -11.01
CA GLN A 51 2.23 2.37 -10.94
C GLN A 51 2.27 3.84 -10.55
N GLY A 52 1.43 4.68 -11.14
CA GLY A 52 1.32 6.10 -10.75
C GLY A 52 0.92 6.29 -9.28
N ILE A 53 -0.02 5.49 -8.78
CA ILE A 53 -0.40 5.51 -7.35
C ILE A 53 0.78 5.11 -6.45
N MET A 54 1.57 4.12 -6.86
CA MET A 54 2.73 3.67 -6.10
C MET A 54 3.81 4.75 -6.03
N ASP A 55 4.07 5.42 -7.15
CA ASP A 55 5.03 6.52 -7.22
C ASP A 55 4.57 7.69 -6.33
N ASP A 56 3.28 8.05 -6.37
CA ASP A 56 2.69 9.08 -5.51
C ASP A 56 2.78 8.72 -4.02
N CYS A 57 2.77 7.42 -3.69
CA CYS A 57 2.78 6.93 -2.31
C CYS A 57 4.17 6.53 -1.79
N GLU A 58 5.22 6.62 -2.60
CA GLU A 58 6.58 6.14 -2.26
C GLU A 58 7.06 6.73 -0.93
N LYS A 59 6.98 8.06 -0.77
CA LYS A 59 7.41 8.75 0.46
C LYS A 59 6.61 8.34 1.69
N PHE A 60 5.34 7.98 1.52
CA PHE A 60 4.53 7.48 2.63
C PHE A 60 5.01 6.09 3.06
N VAL A 61 5.28 5.21 2.09
CA VAL A 61 5.81 3.86 2.35
C VAL A 61 7.17 3.94 3.05
N ASP A 62 8.05 4.83 2.60
CA ASP A 62 9.36 5.05 3.21
C ASP A 62 9.25 5.56 4.64
N MET A 63 8.41 6.58 4.85
CA MET A 63 8.17 7.15 6.18
C MET A 63 7.71 6.07 7.16
N ILE A 64 6.72 5.25 6.81
CA ILE A 64 6.24 4.18 7.68
C ILE A 64 7.33 3.14 7.91
N SER A 65 8.08 2.76 6.86
CA SER A 65 9.17 1.77 6.97
C SER A 65 10.30 2.21 7.92
N GLN A 66 10.54 3.51 8.04
CA GLN A 66 11.59 4.08 8.90
C GLN A 66 11.13 4.42 10.31
N THR A 67 9.81 4.59 10.52
CA THR A 67 9.26 5.11 11.79
C THR A 67 8.50 4.08 12.60
N LEU A 68 7.95 3.05 11.96
CA LEU A 68 7.17 2.01 12.62
C LEU A 68 8.10 0.92 13.16
N ASP A 69 7.90 0.54 14.42
CA ASP A 69 8.54 -0.64 15.00
C ASP A 69 7.79 -1.89 14.53
N PHE A 70 8.33 -2.58 13.53
CA PHE A 70 7.72 -3.79 12.98
C PHE A 70 7.94 -5.02 13.89
N ASP A 71 9.02 -5.04 14.67
CA ASP A 71 9.33 -6.14 15.60
C ASP A 71 8.27 -6.20 16.70
N ALA A 72 7.89 -5.04 17.24
CA ALA A 72 6.80 -4.94 18.23
C ALA A 72 5.43 -5.39 17.66
N ILE A 73 5.21 -5.25 16.35
CA ILE A 73 3.97 -5.67 15.68
C ILE A 73 3.94 -7.19 15.51
N GLU A 74 5.06 -7.79 15.10
CA GLU A 74 5.17 -9.24 14.90
C GLU A 74 4.94 -10.01 16.22
N ILE A 75 5.56 -9.54 17.31
CA ILE A 75 5.37 -10.12 18.66
C ILE A 75 3.89 -10.09 19.07
N LYS A 76 3.17 -9.00 18.80
CA LYS A 76 1.75 -8.87 19.13
C LYS A 76 0.85 -9.83 18.35
N ASN A 77 1.24 -10.27 17.15
CA ASN A 77 0.46 -11.21 16.35
C ASN A 77 0.72 -12.68 16.73
N LEU A 78 1.77 -12.95 17.51
CA LEU A 78 2.15 -14.29 17.99
C LEU A 78 1.59 -14.61 19.40
N LEU A 79 1.00 -13.62 20.08
CA LEU A 79 0.37 -13.71 21.41
C LEU A 79 -1.16 -13.57 21.31
#